data_AF-B8JHF4-F1
#
_entry.id   AF-B8JHF4-F1
#
_cell.length_a   1.000
_cell.length_b   1.000
_cell.length_c   1.000
_cell.angle_alpha   90.00
_cell.angle_beta   90.00
_cell.angle_gamma   90.00
#
_symmetry.space_group_name_H-M   'P 1'
#
loop_
_entity.id
_entity.type
_entity.pdbx_description
1 polymer ?
#
loop_
_entity_poly.entity_id
_entity_poly.type
_entity_poly.pdbx_seq_one_letter_code
_entity_poly.pdbx_strand_id
1 'polypeptide(L)'
;MANAPGHACPRCGAPRAPGPECPGCGVIYAKARPRPVPATPLPDAPQPELGAEGGALGMPPPARWSGALDGARRELWIRAVAPPAALLVALALVASGPGHALLRTFLSMWIHELGHATTAWLCGHGAFPGPWRTPISAARLPLVVVSVAGGLAALAWRGWRTGRRALLAAGLAGLGVQLVCTLLPAGTARALITFGGDAGCMVIGAALVATIWSDPEGPLGRGSLRWGFLVIGAAALVDALHGWVHAWRDPGELPLGEIEGVGLSDASTLMQVHRWSASALSGRYVALGLACLAGLGAAYAVMLARARAAVAGEARPGA
;
A
#
# COMPACT_ATOMS: atom_id res chain seq x y z
N MET A 1 -34.83 5.45 -23.56
CA MET A 1 -34.62 5.91 -24.96
C MET A 1 -33.16 5.64 -25.31
N ALA A 2 -32.90 4.67 -26.19
CA ALA A 2 -31.55 4.30 -26.59
C ALA A 2 -31.00 5.34 -27.58
N ASN A 3 -29.94 6.06 -27.19
CA ASN A 3 -29.26 7.00 -28.07
C ASN A 3 -28.72 6.27 -29.31
N ALA A 4 -29.05 6.77 -30.49
CA ALA A 4 -28.49 6.28 -31.75
C ALA A 4 -26.94 6.27 -31.68
N PRO A 5 -26.27 5.26 -32.25
CA PRO A 5 -24.83 5.19 -32.23
C PRO A 5 -24.23 6.35 -33.04
N GLY A 6 -23.67 7.34 -32.34
CA GLY A 6 -22.93 8.43 -32.99
C GLY A 6 -21.76 7.89 -33.83
N HIS A 7 -21.55 8.50 -35.00
CA HIS A 7 -20.52 8.12 -35.97
C HIS A 7 -19.07 8.41 -35.53
N ALA A 8 -18.90 9.09 -34.40
CA ALA A 8 -17.60 9.49 -33.87
C ALA A 8 -17.45 9.13 -32.37
N CYS A 9 -16.22 8.95 -31.94
CA CYS A 9 -15.86 8.73 -30.54
C CYS A 9 -16.21 9.99 -29.72
N PRO A 10 -17.02 9.88 -28.65
CA PRO A 10 -17.43 11.03 -27.83
C PRO A 10 -16.29 11.64 -26.99
N ARG A 11 -15.11 11.00 -26.98
CA ARG A 11 -13.94 11.45 -26.22
C ARG A 11 -12.91 12.18 -27.08
N CYS A 12 -12.59 11.64 -28.27
CA CYS A 12 -11.55 12.18 -29.14
C CYS A 12 -12.02 12.59 -30.54
N GLY A 13 -13.30 12.37 -30.89
CA GLY A 13 -13.85 12.72 -32.20
C GLY A 13 -13.45 11.78 -33.36
N ALA A 14 -12.60 10.78 -33.13
CA ALA A 14 -12.21 9.84 -34.18
C ALA A 14 -13.41 9.01 -34.71
N PRO A 15 -13.42 8.59 -35.99
CA PRO A 15 -14.46 7.76 -36.55
C PRO A 15 -14.67 6.48 -35.75
N ARG A 16 -15.93 6.08 -35.55
CA ARG A 16 -16.25 4.88 -34.77
C ARG A 16 -15.83 3.62 -35.52
N ALA A 17 -14.84 2.90 -34.98
CA ALA A 17 -14.46 1.56 -35.43
C ALA A 17 -15.47 0.48 -34.94
N PRO A 18 -15.57 -0.67 -35.63
CA PRO A 18 -16.51 -1.75 -35.28
C PRO A 18 -16.23 -2.46 -33.94
N GLY A 19 -15.11 -2.16 -33.27
CA GLY A 19 -14.76 -2.72 -31.96
C GLY A 19 -15.47 -2.07 -30.77
N PRO A 20 -15.41 -2.69 -29.57
CA PRO A 20 -15.97 -2.12 -28.35
C PRO A 20 -15.20 -0.87 -27.85
N GLU A 21 -13.99 -0.67 -28.35
CA GLU A 21 -13.07 0.40 -27.99
C GLU A 21 -12.69 1.29 -29.18
N CYS A 22 -12.38 2.55 -28.88
CA CYS A 22 -11.86 3.48 -29.87
C CYS A 22 -10.36 3.23 -30.10
N PRO A 23 -9.92 2.92 -31.34
CA PRO A 23 -8.50 2.67 -31.62
C PRO A 23 -7.63 3.92 -31.44
N GLY A 24 -8.22 5.12 -31.49
CA GLY A 24 -7.49 6.38 -31.31
C GLY A 24 -7.18 6.72 -29.85
N CYS A 25 -8.04 6.35 -28.88
CA CYS A 25 -7.88 6.76 -27.48
C CYS A 25 -8.13 5.67 -26.42
N GLY A 26 -8.47 4.45 -26.85
CA GLY A 26 -8.72 3.30 -25.97
C GLY A 26 -9.98 3.40 -25.10
N VAL A 27 -10.90 4.34 -25.38
CA VAL A 27 -12.15 4.44 -24.62
C VAL A 27 -13.16 3.40 -25.08
N ILE A 28 -13.79 2.71 -24.14
CA ILE A 28 -14.89 1.79 -24.41
C ILE A 28 -16.16 2.62 -24.69
N TYR A 29 -16.75 2.47 -25.89
CA TYR A 29 -17.87 3.31 -26.33
C TYR A 29 -19.06 3.28 -25.34
N ALA A 30 -19.33 2.12 -24.74
CA ALA A 30 -20.43 1.94 -23.78
C ALA A 30 -20.29 2.74 -22.47
N LYS A 31 -19.07 3.18 -22.13
CA LYS A 31 -18.78 3.92 -20.88
C LYS A 31 -18.39 5.38 -21.11
N ALA A 32 -18.33 5.82 -22.36
CA ALA A 32 -17.83 7.14 -22.70
C ALA A 32 -18.91 8.20 -22.47
N ARG A 33 -18.67 9.11 -21.51
CA ARG A 33 -19.48 10.33 -21.34
C ARG A 33 -19.00 11.40 -22.34
N PRO A 34 -19.90 12.16 -22.98
CA PRO A 34 -19.49 13.31 -23.81
C PRO A 34 -18.64 14.26 -22.98
N ARG A 35 -17.52 14.72 -23.54
CA ARG A 35 -16.79 15.84 -22.95
C ARG A 35 -17.74 17.06 -23.00
N PRO A 36 -17.99 17.76 -21.89
CA PRO A 36 -18.72 19.02 -21.96
C PRO A 36 -17.95 19.94 -22.91
N VAL A 37 -18.64 20.38 -23.96
CA VAL A 37 -18.11 21.37 -24.89
C VAL A 37 -17.76 22.60 -24.05
N PRO A 38 -16.54 23.14 -24.12
CA PRO A 38 -16.24 24.42 -23.49
C PRO A 38 -17.28 25.41 -23.99
N ALA A 39 -18.08 25.97 -23.09
CA ALA A 39 -19.04 26.99 -23.46
C ALA A 39 -18.29 28.06 -24.25
N THR A 40 -18.75 28.34 -25.46
CA THR A 40 -18.29 29.47 -26.24
C THR A 40 -18.36 30.70 -25.32
N PRO A 41 -17.29 31.48 -25.15
CA PRO A 41 -17.37 32.70 -24.37
C PRO A 41 -18.45 33.57 -25.01
N LEU A 42 -19.54 33.80 -24.29
CA LEU A 42 -20.49 34.83 -24.67
C LEU A 42 -19.71 36.16 -24.69
N PRO A 43 -19.90 37.02 -25.70
CA PRO A 43 -19.34 38.37 -25.66
C PRO A 43 -19.82 39.05 -24.37
N ASP A 44 -18.88 39.71 -23.69
CA ASP A 44 -19.02 40.32 -22.36
C ASP A 44 -20.38 41.01 -22.18
N ALA A 45 -21.33 40.28 -21.58
CA ALA A 45 -22.44 40.92 -20.92
C ALA A 45 -21.86 41.63 -19.70
N PRO A 46 -22.12 42.94 -19.48
CA PRO A 46 -21.65 43.63 -18.30
C PRO A 46 -22.17 42.86 -17.09
N GLN A 47 -21.27 42.23 -16.34
CA GLN A 47 -21.64 41.68 -15.05
C GLN A 47 -22.00 42.88 -14.17
N PRO A 48 -23.16 42.89 -13.50
CA PRO A 48 -23.43 43.91 -12.51
C PRO A 48 -22.31 43.86 -11.48
N GLU A 49 -21.60 44.98 -11.30
CA GLU A 49 -20.59 45.17 -10.27
C GLU A 49 -21.25 45.11 -8.88
N LEU A 50 -21.60 43.90 -8.44
CA LEU A 50 -21.91 43.60 -7.06
C LEU A 50 -20.59 43.47 -6.32
N GLY A 51 -20.03 44.59 -5.88
CA GLY A 51 -18.93 44.57 -4.91
C GLY A 51 -18.03 45.79 -4.82
N ALA A 52 -18.35 46.91 -5.48
CA ALA A 52 -17.52 48.11 -5.40
C ALA A 52 -17.94 49.11 -4.31
N GLU A 53 -18.79 48.77 -3.34
CA GLU A 53 -18.94 49.57 -2.11
C GLU A 53 -19.17 48.67 -0.90
N GLY A 54 -18.08 48.43 -0.15
CA GLY A 54 -18.09 47.56 1.03
C GLY A 54 -16.76 47.60 1.78
N GLY A 55 -16.16 48.79 1.93
CA GLY A 55 -15.06 48.97 2.87
C GLY A 55 -15.61 49.06 4.29
N ALA A 56 -15.42 48.01 5.09
CA ALA A 56 -15.19 48.06 6.55
C ALA A 56 -15.45 46.68 7.17
N LEU A 57 -14.38 45.89 7.28
CA LEU A 57 -14.06 44.89 8.30
C LEU A 57 -12.74 44.32 7.77
N GLY A 58 -11.65 44.36 8.53
CA GLY A 58 -10.30 43.92 8.12
C GLY A 58 -10.18 42.41 7.83
N MET A 59 -11.14 41.86 7.09
CA MET A 59 -11.16 40.50 6.60
C MET A 59 -10.08 40.39 5.51
N PRO A 60 -9.13 39.46 5.65
CA PRO A 60 -8.19 39.19 4.58
C PRO A 60 -8.97 38.84 3.30
N PRO A 61 -8.50 39.25 2.13
CA PRO A 61 -9.17 38.93 0.87
C PRO A 61 -9.42 37.42 0.80
N PRO A 62 -10.60 36.98 0.32
CA PRO A 62 -10.93 35.56 0.25
C PRO A 62 -9.82 34.85 -0.52
N ALA A 63 -9.23 33.82 0.12
CA ALA A 63 -8.12 33.08 -0.45
C ALA A 63 -8.50 32.61 -1.87
N ARG A 64 -7.87 33.18 -2.88
CA ARG A 64 -8.07 32.77 -4.27
C ARG A 64 -7.56 31.34 -4.40
N TRP A 65 -8.48 30.40 -4.60
CA TRP A 65 -8.16 29.02 -4.96
C TRP A 65 -7.36 29.02 -6.27
N SER A 66 -6.09 28.64 -6.18
CA SER A 66 -5.14 28.58 -7.30
C SER A 66 -5.15 27.22 -8.01
N GLY A 67 -6.08 26.32 -7.68
CA GLY A 67 -6.25 25.03 -8.35
C GLY A 67 -5.09 24.07 -8.12
N ALA A 68 -4.07 24.17 -8.97
CA ALA A 68 -2.92 23.27 -9.00
C ALA A 68 -2.01 23.45 -7.77
N LEU A 69 -1.66 24.70 -7.43
CA LEU A 69 -0.75 24.98 -6.32
C LEU A 69 -1.35 24.62 -4.96
N ASP A 70 -2.62 24.95 -4.71
CA ASP A 70 -3.31 24.57 -3.48
C ASP A 70 -3.51 23.04 -3.36
N GLY A 71 -3.78 22.37 -4.49
CA GLY A 71 -3.80 20.91 -4.55
C GLY A 71 -2.44 20.29 -4.20
N ALA A 72 -1.36 20.80 -4.79
CA ALA A 72 0.00 20.34 -4.53
C ALA A 72 0.41 20.57 -3.06
N ARG A 73 0.06 21.72 -2.47
CA ARG A 73 0.29 22.03 -1.05
C ARG A 73 -0.47 21.09 -0.12
N ARG A 74 -1.75 20.81 -0.44
CA ARG A 74 -2.58 19.87 0.33
C ARG A 74 -1.99 18.47 0.29
N GLU A 75 -1.60 17.99 -0.88
CA GLU A 75 -1.00 16.66 -1.03
C GLU A 75 0.35 16.57 -0.30
N LEU A 76 1.16 17.64 -0.36
CA LEU A 76 2.39 17.73 0.43
C LEU A 76 2.10 17.59 1.94
N TRP A 77 1.09 18.31 2.45
CA TRP A 77 0.71 18.25 3.85
C TRP A 77 0.25 16.85 4.26
N ILE A 78 -0.62 16.22 3.44
CA ILE A 78 -1.08 14.84 3.66
C ILE A 78 0.11 13.87 3.74
N ARG A 79 1.03 13.93 2.78
CA ARG A 79 2.21 13.05 2.74
C ARG A 79 3.18 13.29 3.90
N ALA A 80 3.22 14.51 4.42
CA ALA A 80 4.07 14.87 5.55
C ALA A 80 3.48 14.40 6.89
N VAL A 81 2.16 14.51 7.06
CA VAL A 81 1.49 14.31 8.36
C VAL A 81 0.86 12.93 8.51
N ALA A 82 0.21 12.41 7.46
CA ALA A 82 -0.57 11.18 7.58
C ALA A 82 0.27 9.95 7.97
N PRO A 83 1.47 9.68 7.40
CA PRO A 83 2.28 8.54 7.79
C PRO A 83 2.72 8.55 9.27
N PRO A 84 3.37 9.60 9.80
CA PRO A 84 3.77 9.62 11.20
C PRO A 84 2.55 9.64 12.13
N ALA A 85 1.47 10.35 11.78
CA ALA A 85 0.26 10.35 12.59
C ALA A 85 -0.37 8.95 12.69
N ALA A 86 -0.46 8.21 11.58
CA ALA A 86 -1.01 6.86 11.57
C ALA A 86 -0.18 5.89 12.44
N LEU A 87 1.15 5.96 12.35
CA LEU A 87 2.04 5.14 13.18
C LEU A 87 1.92 5.48 14.67
N LEU A 88 1.83 6.76 15.03
CA LEU A 88 1.66 7.20 16.41
C LEU A 88 0.29 6.80 16.99
N VAL A 89 -0.77 6.92 16.20
CA VAL A 89 -2.11 6.48 16.60
C VAL A 89 -2.13 4.96 16.79
N ALA A 90 -1.55 4.20 15.86
CA ALA A 90 -1.42 2.74 16.01
C ALA A 90 -0.63 2.37 17.27
N LEU A 91 0.44 3.11 17.58
CA LEU A 91 1.25 2.91 18.79
C LEU A 91 0.45 3.19 20.07
N ALA A 92 -0.32 4.28 20.10
CA ALA A 92 -1.16 4.62 21.24
C ALA A 92 -2.25 3.56 21.47
N LEU A 93 -2.84 3.04 20.39
CA LEU A 93 -3.87 2.00 20.46
C LEU A 93 -3.30 0.66 20.92
N VAL A 94 -2.17 0.21 20.37
CA VAL A 94 -1.54 -1.06 20.79
C VAL A 94 -1.03 -1.01 22.23
N ALA A 95 -0.61 0.17 22.70
CA ALA A 95 -0.21 0.35 24.10
C ALA A 95 -1.39 0.26 25.08
N SER A 96 -2.63 0.22 24.59
CA SER A 96 -3.83 0.02 25.40
C SER A 96 -4.35 -1.42 25.26
N GLY A 97 -4.78 -2.06 26.36
CA GLY A 97 -5.32 -3.42 26.30
C GLY A 97 -6.50 -3.58 25.31
N PRO A 98 -7.57 -2.77 25.43
CA PRO A 98 -8.71 -2.84 24.50
C PRO A 98 -8.36 -2.44 23.07
N GLY A 99 -7.50 -1.43 22.87
CA GLY A 99 -7.08 -0.98 21.55
C GLY A 99 -6.23 -2.02 20.83
N HIS A 100 -5.31 -2.68 21.55
CA HIS A 100 -4.53 -3.80 21.03
C HIS A 100 -5.45 -4.92 20.55
N ALA A 101 -6.42 -5.35 21.37
CA ALA A 101 -7.36 -6.40 20.97
C ALA A 101 -8.12 -6.06 19.67
N LEU A 102 -8.55 -4.81 19.52
CA LEU A 102 -9.25 -4.33 18.32
C LEU A 102 -8.32 -4.29 17.10
N LEU A 103 -7.13 -3.71 17.23
CA LEU A 103 -6.14 -3.67 16.14
C LEU A 103 -5.77 -5.08 15.70
N ARG A 104 -5.47 -5.96 16.67
CA ARG A 104 -5.08 -7.34 16.44
C ARG A 104 -6.16 -8.08 15.66
N THR A 105 -7.39 -8.05 16.15
CA THR A 105 -8.50 -8.85 15.60
C THR A 105 -8.93 -8.39 14.20
N PHE A 106 -9.06 -7.08 13.98
CA PHE A 106 -9.70 -6.57 12.76
C PHE A 106 -8.72 -6.12 11.69
N LEU A 107 -7.48 -5.78 12.06
CA LEU A 107 -6.52 -5.19 11.12
C LEU A 107 -5.29 -6.08 10.95
N SER A 108 -4.54 -6.35 12.01
CA SER A 108 -3.23 -7.01 11.87
C SER A 108 -3.33 -8.51 11.65
N MET A 109 -4.33 -9.22 12.21
CA MET A 109 -4.46 -10.68 12.03
C MET A 109 -4.56 -11.09 10.56
N TRP A 110 -5.32 -10.35 9.75
CA TRP A 110 -5.41 -10.62 8.31
C TRP A 110 -4.07 -10.47 7.61
N ILE A 111 -3.25 -9.52 8.03
CA ILE A 111 -1.91 -9.30 7.49
C ILE A 111 -0.93 -10.36 7.99
N HIS A 112 -1.11 -10.83 9.23
CA HIS A 112 -0.35 -11.93 9.82
C HIS A 112 -0.58 -13.22 9.02
N GLU A 113 -1.84 -13.59 8.77
CA GLU A 113 -2.18 -14.75 7.95
C GLU A 113 -1.74 -14.59 6.48
N LEU A 114 -1.85 -13.37 5.93
CA LEU A 114 -1.28 -13.06 4.62
C LEU A 114 0.25 -13.20 4.61
N GLY A 115 0.92 -12.94 5.72
CA GLY A 115 2.34 -13.15 5.92
C GLY A 115 2.75 -14.61 5.79
N HIS A 116 2.04 -15.51 6.49
CA HIS A 116 2.20 -16.96 6.32
C HIS A 116 1.97 -17.38 4.87
N ALA A 117 0.85 -16.94 4.27
CA ALA A 117 0.48 -17.33 2.92
C ALA A 117 1.51 -16.85 1.89
N THR A 118 1.95 -15.60 1.98
CA THR A 118 2.97 -15.02 1.09
C THR A 118 4.28 -15.77 1.18
N THR A 119 4.72 -16.07 2.41
CA THR A 119 5.96 -16.83 2.63
C THR A 119 5.83 -18.27 2.13
N ALA A 120 4.67 -18.89 2.30
CA ALA A 120 4.37 -20.22 1.79
C ALA A 120 4.40 -20.25 0.25
N TRP A 121 3.77 -19.27 -0.41
CA TRP A 121 3.81 -19.15 -1.87
C TRP A 121 5.23 -18.97 -2.40
N LEU A 122 6.04 -18.14 -1.75
CA LEU A 122 7.46 -17.98 -2.09
C LEU A 122 8.27 -19.27 -1.90
N CYS A 123 7.92 -20.08 -0.90
CA CYS A 123 8.52 -21.40 -0.67
C CYS A 123 7.92 -22.51 -1.57
N GLY A 124 6.94 -22.19 -2.42
CA GLY A 124 6.29 -23.13 -3.33
C GLY A 124 5.17 -23.96 -2.72
N HIS A 125 4.63 -23.59 -1.56
CA HIS A 125 3.49 -24.25 -0.92
C HIS A 125 2.19 -23.55 -1.28
N GLY A 126 1.14 -24.33 -1.59
CA GLY A 126 -0.22 -23.80 -1.64
C GLY A 126 -0.65 -23.34 -0.24
N ALA A 127 -1.21 -22.14 -0.16
CA ALA A 127 -1.70 -21.54 1.07
C ALA A 127 -2.88 -20.60 0.79
N PHE A 128 -3.75 -20.42 1.77
CA PHE A 128 -4.88 -19.49 1.71
C PHE A 128 -4.93 -18.63 2.98
N PRO A 129 -4.87 -17.29 2.90
CA PRO A 129 -4.89 -16.44 4.08
C PRO A 129 -6.33 -16.31 4.62
N GLY A 130 -6.67 -17.16 5.58
CA GLY A 130 -7.94 -17.06 6.30
C GLY A 130 -7.93 -15.93 7.33
N PRO A 131 -9.06 -15.69 8.02
CA PRO A 131 -9.15 -14.60 9.00
C PRO A 131 -8.33 -14.81 10.29
N TRP A 132 -8.07 -16.07 10.69
CA TRP A 132 -7.33 -16.46 11.91
C TRP A 132 -6.44 -17.70 11.72
N ARG A 133 -6.36 -18.20 10.49
CA ARG A 133 -5.60 -19.40 10.17
C ARG A 133 -5.30 -19.48 8.68
N THR A 134 -4.06 -19.83 8.38
CA THR A 134 -3.59 -20.12 7.03
C THR A 134 -3.45 -21.62 6.83
N PRO A 135 -4.39 -22.32 6.17
CA PRO A 135 -4.16 -23.69 5.72
C PRO A 135 -3.04 -23.72 4.67
N ILE A 136 -2.06 -24.60 4.89
CA ILE A 136 -0.88 -24.74 4.02
C ILE A 136 -0.71 -26.20 3.60
N SER A 137 -0.57 -26.43 2.30
CA SER A 137 -0.29 -27.75 1.73
C SER A 137 0.96 -28.41 2.33
N ALA A 138 0.90 -29.73 2.54
CA ALA A 138 1.98 -30.52 3.16
C ALA A 138 3.28 -30.50 2.32
N ALA A 139 3.14 -30.70 1.01
CA ALA A 139 4.23 -30.69 0.04
C ALA A 139 4.24 -29.41 -0.80
N ARG A 140 5.38 -29.15 -1.46
CA ARG A 140 5.49 -28.09 -2.46
C ARG A 140 4.66 -28.46 -3.70
N LEU A 141 4.05 -27.46 -4.30
CA LEU A 141 3.25 -27.57 -5.51
C LEU A 141 3.98 -26.85 -6.65
N PRO A 142 4.47 -27.56 -7.68
CA PRO A 142 5.16 -26.95 -8.82
C PRO A 142 4.35 -25.83 -9.49
N LEU A 143 3.02 -26.00 -9.54
CA LEU A 143 2.11 -24.98 -10.04
C LEU A 143 2.24 -23.65 -9.28
N VAL A 144 2.29 -23.68 -7.95
CA VAL A 144 2.46 -22.47 -7.13
C VAL A 144 3.79 -21.79 -7.43
N VAL A 145 4.87 -22.57 -7.51
CA VAL A 145 6.21 -22.05 -7.85
C VAL A 145 6.18 -21.34 -9.21
N VAL A 146 5.65 -21.98 -10.23
CA VAL A 146 5.57 -21.41 -11.58
C VAL A 146 4.65 -20.20 -11.63
N SER A 147 3.50 -20.23 -10.95
CA SER A 147 2.55 -19.10 -10.92
C SER A 147 3.15 -17.87 -10.24
N VAL A 148 3.80 -18.04 -9.08
CA VAL A 148 4.45 -16.93 -8.36
C VAL A 148 5.61 -16.38 -9.19
N ALA A 149 6.44 -17.25 -9.77
CA ALA A 149 7.57 -16.84 -10.61
C ALA A 149 7.08 -16.09 -11.87
N GLY A 150 6.04 -16.61 -12.52
CA GLY A 150 5.39 -15.96 -13.67
C GLY A 150 4.84 -14.58 -13.32
N GLY A 151 4.19 -14.43 -12.16
CA GLY A 151 3.70 -13.13 -11.67
C GLY A 151 4.81 -12.12 -11.42
N LEU A 152 5.90 -12.54 -10.77
CA LEU A 152 7.06 -11.69 -10.49
C LEU A 152 7.84 -11.34 -11.76
N ALA A 153 7.99 -12.27 -12.70
CA ALA A 153 8.56 -12.03 -14.02
C ALA A 153 7.71 -11.05 -14.83
N ALA A 154 6.38 -11.18 -14.78
CA ALA A 154 5.47 -10.24 -15.42
C ALA A 154 5.57 -8.83 -14.79
N LEU A 155 5.74 -8.73 -13.47
CA LEU A 155 5.99 -7.47 -12.78
C LEU A 155 7.31 -6.82 -13.25
N ALA A 156 8.39 -7.61 -13.31
CA ALA A 156 9.68 -7.15 -13.80
C ALA A 156 9.60 -6.68 -15.25
N TRP A 157 8.99 -7.48 -16.13
CA TRP A 157 8.77 -7.16 -17.53
C TRP A 157 7.94 -5.90 -17.71
N ARG A 158 6.86 -5.72 -16.94
CA ARG A 158 6.06 -4.50 -16.94
C ARG A 158 6.88 -3.29 -16.48
N GLY A 159 7.70 -3.44 -15.44
CA GLY A 159 8.61 -2.40 -14.97
C GLY A 159 9.58 -1.96 -16.05
N TRP A 160 10.17 -2.91 -16.77
CA TRP A 160 11.04 -2.66 -17.92
C TRP A 160 10.31 -1.94 -19.06
N ARG A 161 9.16 -2.47 -19.51
CA ARG A 161 8.36 -1.89 -20.61
C ARG A 161 7.84 -0.48 -20.33
N THR A 162 7.64 -0.14 -19.06
CA THR A 162 7.14 1.19 -18.64
C THR A 162 8.24 2.13 -18.15
N GLY A 163 9.52 1.72 -18.19
CA GLY A 163 10.64 2.49 -17.65
C GLY A 163 10.63 2.66 -16.12
N ARG A 164 9.72 1.97 -15.42
CA ARG A 164 9.56 2.07 -13.96
C ARG A 164 10.55 1.18 -13.24
N ARG A 165 11.75 1.71 -13.00
CA ARG A 165 12.88 1.01 -12.34
C ARG A 165 12.51 0.34 -11.02
N ALA A 166 11.64 0.96 -10.22
CA ALA A 166 11.19 0.40 -8.94
C ALA A 166 10.41 -0.92 -9.13
N LEU A 167 9.53 -1.01 -10.13
CA LEU A 167 8.79 -2.24 -10.43
C LEU A 167 9.71 -3.34 -10.97
N LEU A 168 10.66 -2.95 -11.83
CA LEU A 168 11.68 -3.87 -12.33
C LEU A 168 12.51 -4.47 -11.18
N ALA A 169 13.04 -3.61 -10.30
CA ALA A 169 13.80 -4.02 -9.14
C ALA A 169 12.98 -4.92 -8.20
N ALA A 170 11.72 -4.55 -7.92
CA ALA A 170 10.83 -5.35 -7.08
C ALA A 170 10.57 -6.75 -7.67
N GLY A 171 10.30 -6.84 -8.98
CA GLY A 171 10.09 -8.12 -9.65
C GLY A 171 11.34 -9.01 -9.65
N LEU A 172 12.51 -8.45 -9.95
CA LEU A 172 13.78 -9.19 -9.94
C LEU A 172 14.19 -9.62 -8.53
N ALA A 173 14.06 -8.73 -7.54
CA ALA A 173 14.33 -9.07 -6.14
C ALA A 173 13.38 -10.17 -5.66
N GLY A 174 12.09 -10.08 -5.99
CA GLY A 174 11.11 -11.11 -5.69
C GLY A 174 11.46 -12.46 -6.31
N LEU A 175 11.89 -12.49 -7.57
CA LEU A 175 12.35 -13.72 -8.24
C LEU A 175 13.56 -14.32 -7.52
N GLY A 176 14.53 -13.50 -7.13
CA GLY A 176 15.69 -13.93 -6.35
C GLY A 176 15.28 -14.52 -4.99
N VAL A 177 14.40 -13.84 -4.26
CA VAL A 177 13.86 -14.33 -2.98
C VAL A 177 13.12 -15.65 -3.17
N GLN A 178 12.26 -15.75 -4.18
CA GLN A 178 11.54 -16.99 -4.46
C GLN A 178 12.48 -18.15 -4.81
N LEU A 179 13.52 -17.91 -5.62
CA LEU A 179 14.51 -18.92 -5.94
C LEU A 179 15.19 -19.43 -4.66
N VAL A 180 15.63 -18.53 -3.78
CA VAL A 180 16.22 -18.92 -2.50
C VAL A 180 15.22 -19.73 -1.66
N CYS A 181 13.99 -19.24 -1.49
CA CYS A 181 12.95 -19.91 -0.70
C CYS A 181 12.56 -21.30 -1.23
N THR A 182 12.51 -21.47 -2.55
CA THR A 182 12.19 -22.77 -3.18
C THR A 182 13.33 -23.77 -3.07
N LEU A 183 14.57 -23.32 -2.88
CA LEU A 183 15.74 -24.19 -2.69
C LEU A 183 15.99 -24.56 -1.22
N LEU A 184 15.31 -23.92 -0.26
CA LEU A 184 15.46 -24.25 1.15
C LEU A 184 15.06 -25.71 1.46
N PRO A 185 15.68 -26.36 2.46
CA PRO A 185 15.18 -27.62 3.00
C PRO A 185 13.77 -27.48 3.57
N ALA A 186 12.98 -28.55 3.55
CA ALA A 186 11.57 -28.53 3.97
C ALA A 186 11.37 -28.00 5.41
N GLY A 187 12.23 -28.42 6.35
CA GLY A 187 12.16 -27.93 7.74
C GLY A 187 12.45 -26.43 7.87
N THR A 188 13.43 -25.92 7.11
CA THR A 188 13.76 -24.48 7.08
C THR A 188 12.67 -23.66 6.41
N ALA A 189 12.07 -24.17 5.33
CA ALA A 189 10.94 -23.53 4.68
C ALA A 189 9.74 -23.43 5.63
N ARG A 190 9.45 -24.48 6.41
CA ARG A 190 8.39 -24.46 7.43
C ARG A 190 8.67 -23.43 8.52
N ALA A 191 9.90 -23.39 9.04
CA ALA A 191 10.30 -22.37 10.01
C ALA A 191 10.12 -20.95 9.43
N LEU A 192 10.53 -20.74 8.18
CA LEU A 192 10.39 -19.44 7.52
C LEU A 192 8.91 -19.06 7.32
N ILE A 193 8.06 -20.02 6.94
CA ILE A 193 6.61 -19.82 6.80
C ILE A 193 5.98 -19.40 8.14
N THR A 194 6.31 -20.08 9.24
CA THR A 194 5.85 -19.72 10.59
C THR A 194 6.38 -18.34 11.00
N PHE A 195 7.65 -18.05 10.76
CA PHE A 195 8.20 -16.71 10.97
C PHE A 195 7.49 -15.63 10.12
N GLY A 196 6.99 -16.04 8.96
CA GLY A 196 6.29 -15.21 7.99
C GLY A 196 5.03 -14.52 8.51
N GLY A 197 4.42 -15.00 9.62
CA GLY A 197 3.23 -14.38 10.21
C GLY A 197 3.51 -12.93 10.62
N ASP A 198 4.22 -12.75 11.73
CA ASP A 198 4.56 -11.40 12.22
C ASP A 198 5.60 -10.67 11.34
N ALA A 199 6.48 -11.40 10.66
CA ALA A 199 7.40 -10.78 9.71
C ALA A 199 6.62 -10.18 8.52
N GLY A 200 5.55 -10.84 8.10
CA GLY A 200 4.61 -10.35 7.09
C GLY A 200 3.90 -9.07 7.56
N CYS A 201 3.44 -9.02 8.81
CA CYS A 201 2.90 -7.79 9.41
C CYS A 201 3.85 -6.61 9.26
N MET A 202 5.15 -6.80 9.50
CA MET A 202 6.15 -5.74 9.38
C MET A 202 6.40 -5.35 7.92
N VAL A 203 6.70 -6.32 7.05
CA VAL A 203 7.10 -6.07 5.66
C VAL A 203 5.92 -5.59 4.81
N ILE A 204 4.80 -6.31 4.85
CA ILE A 204 3.57 -5.97 4.12
C ILE A 204 2.98 -4.70 4.73
N GLY A 205 2.96 -4.57 6.06
CA GLY A 205 2.48 -3.36 6.73
C GLY A 205 3.25 -2.12 6.29
N ALA A 206 4.58 -2.19 6.24
CA ALA A 206 5.40 -1.10 5.71
C ALA A 206 5.12 -0.80 4.23
N ALA A 207 4.97 -1.82 3.39
CA ALA A 207 4.61 -1.63 1.98
C ALA A 207 3.24 -0.95 1.82
N LEU A 208 2.25 -1.31 2.65
CA LEU A 208 0.92 -0.70 2.68
C LEU A 208 0.98 0.77 3.12
N VAL A 209 1.72 1.10 4.17
CA VAL A 209 1.97 2.50 4.58
C VAL A 209 2.59 3.29 3.42
N ALA A 210 3.56 2.70 2.72
CA ALA A 210 4.23 3.38 1.62
C ALA A 210 3.32 3.74 0.43
N THR A 211 2.14 3.12 0.32
CA THR A 211 1.18 3.44 -0.74
C THR A 211 0.61 4.85 -0.65
N ILE A 212 0.71 5.52 0.50
CA ILE A 212 0.28 6.92 0.67
C ILE A 212 1.04 7.88 -0.27
N TRP A 213 2.26 7.54 -0.66
CA TRP A 213 3.08 8.32 -1.60
C TRP A 213 2.84 7.96 -3.07
N SER A 214 1.86 7.12 -3.37
CA SER A 214 1.44 6.87 -4.74
C SER A 214 0.80 8.12 -5.38
N ASP A 215 0.74 8.09 -6.71
CA ASP A 215 0.12 9.13 -7.51
C ASP A 215 -1.36 9.33 -7.10
N PRO A 216 -1.78 10.56 -6.69
CA PRO A 216 -3.16 10.84 -6.31
C PRO A 216 -4.16 10.57 -7.45
N GLU A 217 -3.74 10.77 -8.70
CA GLU A 217 -4.55 10.50 -9.89
C GLU A 217 -4.48 9.02 -10.31
N GLY A 218 -3.59 8.26 -9.68
CA GLY A 218 -3.45 6.82 -9.89
C GLY A 218 -4.64 6.02 -9.35
N PRO A 219 -4.70 4.71 -9.64
CA PRO A 219 -5.76 3.83 -9.14
C PRO A 219 -5.89 3.82 -7.61
N LEU A 220 -4.78 3.96 -6.89
CA LEU A 220 -4.75 3.95 -5.41
C LEU A 220 -5.22 5.28 -4.79
N GLY A 221 -4.99 6.40 -5.49
CA GLY A 221 -5.37 7.73 -5.01
C GLY A 221 -6.84 8.05 -5.27
N ARG A 222 -7.34 7.81 -6.48
CA ARG A 222 -8.72 8.17 -6.89
C ARG A 222 -9.82 7.47 -6.09
N GLY A 223 -9.54 6.27 -5.56
CA GLY A 223 -10.50 5.49 -4.78
C GLY A 223 -10.33 5.58 -3.26
N SER A 224 -9.49 6.49 -2.76
CA SER A 224 -9.14 6.60 -1.33
C SER A 224 -8.54 5.33 -0.72
N LEU A 225 -8.17 4.33 -1.51
CA LEU A 225 -7.61 3.05 -1.04
C LEU A 225 -6.33 3.24 -0.23
N ARG A 226 -5.51 4.24 -0.60
CA ARG A 226 -4.29 4.61 0.14
C ARG A 226 -4.53 4.92 1.62
N TRP A 227 -5.73 5.38 2.00
CA TRP A 227 -6.08 5.65 3.39
C TRP A 227 -6.37 4.36 4.17
N GLY A 228 -7.11 3.43 3.58
CA GLY A 228 -7.34 2.10 4.17
C GLY A 228 -6.02 1.35 4.36
N PHE A 229 -5.17 1.36 3.33
CA PHE A 229 -3.83 0.75 3.41
C PHE A 229 -2.93 1.42 4.43
N LEU A 230 -2.99 2.75 4.56
CA LEU A 230 -2.24 3.44 5.60
C LEU A 230 -2.63 2.96 7.00
N VAL A 231 -3.94 2.88 7.30
CA VAL A 231 -4.44 2.44 8.61
C VAL A 231 -4.10 0.97 8.88
N ILE A 232 -4.44 0.08 7.93
CA ILE A 232 -4.16 -1.36 8.07
C ILE A 232 -2.66 -1.62 8.18
N GLY A 233 -1.86 -0.95 7.34
CA GLY A 233 -0.41 -1.12 7.32
C GLY A 233 0.26 -0.61 8.59
N ALA A 234 -0.16 0.56 9.09
CA ALA A 234 0.36 1.10 10.35
C ALA A 234 -0.03 0.20 11.53
N ALA A 235 -1.28 -0.26 11.59
CA ALA A 235 -1.74 -1.21 12.61
C ALA A 235 -0.91 -2.49 12.60
N ALA A 236 -0.75 -3.15 11.44
CA ALA A 236 -0.01 -4.41 11.35
C ALA A 236 1.48 -4.26 11.72
N LEU A 237 2.16 -3.24 11.19
CA LEU A 237 3.57 -3.01 11.47
C LEU A 237 3.81 -2.71 12.95
N VAL A 238 3.01 -1.82 13.54
CA VAL A 238 3.19 -1.39 14.93
C VAL A 238 2.77 -2.48 15.91
N ASP A 239 1.67 -3.20 15.65
CA ASP A 239 1.23 -4.35 16.46
C ASP A 239 2.34 -5.39 16.62
N ALA A 240 2.87 -5.88 15.50
CA ALA A 240 3.94 -6.89 15.51
C ALA A 240 5.22 -6.34 16.15
N LEU A 241 5.70 -5.16 15.72
CA LEU A 241 6.96 -4.62 16.23
C LEU A 241 6.89 -4.29 17.72
N HIS A 242 5.76 -3.76 18.20
CA HIS A 242 5.59 -3.44 19.61
C HIS A 242 5.69 -4.70 20.46
N GLY A 243 4.95 -5.76 20.12
CA GLY A 243 5.02 -7.04 20.84
C GLY A 243 6.44 -7.62 20.87
N TRP A 244 7.14 -7.61 19.73
CA TRP A 244 8.50 -8.15 19.66
C TRP A 244 9.56 -7.29 20.36
N VAL A 245 9.38 -5.96 20.43
CA VAL A 245 10.25 -5.09 21.24
C VAL A 245 10.06 -5.35 22.74
N HIS A 246 8.82 -5.57 23.19
CA HIS A 246 8.53 -5.96 24.57
C HIS A 246 9.16 -7.31 24.89
N ALA A 247 8.93 -8.33 24.05
CA ALA A 247 9.52 -9.66 24.22
C ALA A 247 11.06 -9.68 24.14
N TRP A 248 11.67 -8.73 23.43
CA TRP A 248 13.13 -8.58 23.39
C TRP A 248 13.70 -7.97 24.68
N ARG A 249 12.97 -7.05 25.32
CA ARG A 249 13.36 -6.43 26.60
C ARG A 249 13.07 -7.32 27.79
N ASP A 250 11.93 -8.00 27.76
CA ASP A 250 11.49 -8.95 28.76
C ASP A 250 11.10 -10.27 28.08
N PRO A 251 11.95 -11.32 28.15
CA PRO A 251 11.64 -12.62 27.59
C PRO A 251 10.36 -13.27 28.15
N GLY A 252 9.84 -12.83 29.29
CA GLY A 252 8.57 -13.28 29.85
C GLY A 252 7.36 -12.88 29.02
N GLU A 253 7.49 -11.83 28.19
CA GLU A 253 6.44 -11.30 27.30
C GLU A 253 6.41 -12.01 25.92
N LEU A 254 7.19 -13.08 25.75
CA LEU A 254 7.11 -13.86 24.51
C LEU A 254 5.70 -14.45 24.33
N PRO A 255 5.10 -14.35 23.12
CA PRO A 255 3.74 -14.84 22.85
C PRO A 255 3.72 -16.37 22.72
N LEU A 256 4.07 -17.06 23.80
CA LEU A 256 4.11 -18.52 23.91
C LEU A 256 2.73 -19.07 24.31
N GLY A 257 2.53 -20.35 24.02
CA GLY A 257 1.31 -21.09 24.38
C GLY A 257 0.64 -21.76 23.18
N GLU A 258 -0.57 -22.22 23.44
CA GLU A 258 -1.47 -22.85 22.46
C GLU A 258 -2.65 -21.92 22.16
N ILE A 259 -3.06 -21.93 20.90
CA ILE A 259 -4.21 -21.22 20.38
C ILE A 259 -5.29 -22.28 20.11
N GLU A 260 -6.44 -22.10 20.76
CA GLU A 260 -7.58 -23.01 20.63
C GLU A 260 -7.98 -23.20 19.15
N GLY A 261 -8.10 -24.45 18.71
CA GLY A 261 -8.46 -24.81 17.33
C GLY A 261 -7.35 -24.64 16.28
N VAL A 262 -6.16 -24.14 16.65
CA VAL A 262 -5.01 -23.97 15.75
C VAL A 262 -3.81 -24.83 16.18
N GLY A 263 -3.51 -24.87 17.48
CA GLY A 263 -2.35 -25.57 18.05
C GLY A 263 -1.33 -24.59 18.64
N LEU A 264 -0.04 -24.91 18.59
CA LEU A 264 1.01 -24.03 19.12
C LEU A 264 1.01 -22.66 18.42
N SER A 265 1.22 -21.59 19.20
CA SER A 265 1.50 -20.27 18.64
C SER A 265 2.74 -20.30 17.74
N ASP A 266 2.90 -19.31 16.86
CA ASP A 266 4.07 -19.20 15.98
C ASP A 266 5.39 -19.21 16.77
N ALA A 267 5.45 -18.42 17.84
CA ALA A 267 6.64 -18.34 18.69
C ALA A 267 6.93 -19.70 19.35
N SER A 268 5.89 -20.38 19.85
CA SER A 268 6.01 -21.72 20.42
C SER A 268 6.48 -22.73 19.38
N THR A 269 5.95 -22.69 18.17
CA THR A 269 6.34 -23.56 17.06
C THR A 269 7.80 -23.34 16.68
N LEU A 270 8.24 -22.09 16.55
CA LEU A 270 9.63 -21.76 16.21
C LEU A 270 10.62 -22.22 17.29
N MET A 271 10.25 -22.11 18.57
CA MET A 271 11.12 -22.52 19.68
C MET A 271 11.10 -24.03 19.93
N GLN A 272 9.92 -24.64 19.97
CA GLN A 272 9.77 -26.04 20.38
C GLN A 272 10.04 -27.01 19.22
N VAL A 273 9.55 -26.70 18.03
CA VAL A 273 9.69 -27.55 16.83
C VAL A 273 10.97 -27.21 16.08
N HIS A 274 11.22 -25.93 15.83
CA HIS A 274 12.37 -25.49 15.03
C HIS A 274 13.61 -25.13 15.85
N ARG A 275 13.55 -25.24 17.18
CA ARG A 275 14.69 -25.07 18.11
C ARG A 275 15.36 -23.69 18.03
N TRP A 276 14.61 -22.65 17.67
CA TRP A 276 15.12 -21.29 17.74
C TRP A 276 15.23 -20.85 19.20
N SER A 277 16.35 -20.23 19.57
CA SER A 277 16.47 -19.58 20.88
C SER A 277 15.58 -18.34 20.96
N ALA A 278 15.03 -18.06 22.14
CA ALA A 278 14.25 -16.84 22.43
C ALA A 278 14.95 -15.55 21.97
N SER A 279 16.24 -15.39 22.27
CA SER A 279 17.03 -14.22 21.89
C SER A 279 17.19 -14.05 20.38
N ALA A 280 17.48 -15.13 19.66
CA ALA A 280 17.53 -15.11 18.19
C ALA A 280 16.17 -14.80 17.57
N LEU A 281 15.09 -15.33 18.15
CA LEU A 281 13.72 -15.10 17.67
C LEU A 281 13.33 -13.62 17.80
N SER A 282 13.40 -13.07 19.02
CA SER A 282 13.04 -11.67 19.27
C SER A 282 13.99 -10.70 18.55
N GLY A 283 15.30 -10.98 18.56
CA GLY A 283 16.30 -10.18 17.86
C GLY A 283 16.05 -10.10 16.35
N ARG A 284 15.64 -11.20 15.69
CA ARG A 284 15.33 -11.20 14.25
C ARG A 284 14.11 -10.37 13.92
N TYR A 285 13.04 -10.48 14.70
CA TYR A 285 11.83 -9.67 14.50
C TYR A 285 12.08 -8.18 14.74
N VAL A 286 12.78 -7.83 15.83
CA VAL A 286 13.13 -6.43 16.11
C VAL A 286 14.02 -5.86 15.01
N ALA A 287 15.05 -6.60 14.58
CA ALA A 287 15.91 -6.16 13.49
C ALA A 287 15.14 -5.94 12.18
N LEU A 288 14.22 -6.85 11.85
CA LEU A 288 13.36 -6.71 10.67
C LEU A 288 12.45 -5.48 10.76
N GLY A 289 11.78 -5.29 11.90
CA GLY A 289 10.90 -4.14 12.08
C GLY A 289 11.65 -2.81 12.06
N LEU A 290 12.84 -2.74 12.65
CA LEU A 290 13.72 -1.57 12.53
C LEU A 290 14.16 -1.32 11.09
N ALA A 291 14.48 -2.37 10.33
CA ALA A 291 14.79 -2.23 8.90
C ALA A 291 13.58 -1.72 8.10
N CYS A 292 12.37 -2.18 8.40
CA CYS A 292 11.12 -1.68 7.80
C CYS A 292 10.90 -0.20 8.13
N LEU A 293 11.09 0.22 9.38
CA LEU A 293 10.99 1.63 9.80
C LEU A 293 12.05 2.50 9.13
N ALA A 294 13.29 2.02 9.03
CA ALA A 294 14.36 2.74 8.32
C ALA A 294 14.03 2.91 6.84
N GLY A 295 13.53 1.85 6.18
CA GLY A 295 13.05 1.90 4.80
C GLY A 295 11.91 2.91 4.60
N LEU A 296 10.93 2.91 5.50
CA LEU A 296 9.85 3.91 5.51
C LEU A 296 10.36 5.33 5.74
N GLY A 297 11.30 5.52 6.66
CA GLY A 297 11.91 6.82 6.94
C GLY A 297 12.65 7.37 5.72
N ALA A 298 13.42 6.53 5.03
CA ALA A 298 14.08 6.89 3.78
C ALA A 298 13.06 7.24 2.67
N ALA A 299 12.02 6.43 2.50
CA ALA A 299 10.95 6.71 1.55
C ALA A 299 10.23 8.04 1.86
N TYR A 300 9.90 8.28 3.13
CA TYR A 300 9.31 9.53 3.60
C TYR A 300 10.19 10.73 3.25
N ALA A 301 11.49 10.70 3.57
CA ALA A 301 12.41 11.79 3.29
C ALA A 301 12.51 12.09 1.79
N VAL A 302 12.69 11.06 0.95
CA VAL A 302 12.80 11.21 -0.51
C VAL A 302 11.50 11.74 -1.11
N MET A 303 10.36 11.19 -0.71
CA MET A 303 9.07 11.57 -1.28
C MET A 303 8.63 12.97 -0.82
N LEU A 304 8.98 13.36 0.41
CA LEU A 304 8.74 14.71 0.91
C LEU A 304 9.61 15.75 0.18
N ALA A 305 10.88 15.44 -0.06
CA ALA A 305 11.77 16.30 -0.85
C ALA A 305 11.22 16.50 -2.28
N ARG A 306 10.76 15.43 -2.93
CA ARG A 306 10.13 15.49 -4.26
C ARG A 306 8.84 16.32 -4.26
N ALA A 307 7.98 16.14 -3.26
CA ALA A 307 6.73 16.89 -3.15
C ALA A 307 6.98 18.39 -2.93
N ARG A 308 7.97 18.76 -2.11
CA ARG A 308 8.38 20.16 -1.93
C ARG A 308 8.91 20.79 -3.21
N ALA A 309 9.73 20.06 -3.96
CA ALA A 309 10.24 20.51 -5.25
C ALA A 309 9.12 20.75 -6.27
N ALA A 310 8.10 19.88 -6.30
CA ALA A 310 6.93 20.06 -7.16
C ALA A 310 6.14 21.33 -6.81
N VAL A 311 5.85 21.56 -5.53
CA VAL A 311 5.18 22.79 -5.07
C VAL A 311 5.99 24.05 -5.42
N ALA A 312 7.32 24.00 -5.27
CA ALA A 312 8.19 25.12 -5.65
C ALA A 312 8.20 25.38 -7.16
N GLY A 313 8.04 24.35 -7.99
CA GLY A 313 7.88 24.45 -9.44
C GLY A 313 6.59 25.18 -9.82
N GLU A 314 5.45 24.76 -9.25
CA GLU A 314 4.13 25.36 -9.47
C GLU A 314 4.04 26.81 -8.96
N ALA A 315 4.89 27.20 -7.99
CA ALA A 315 4.90 28.54 -7.43
C ALA A 315 5.66 29.58 -8.30
N ARG A 316 6.39 29.16 -9.33
CA ARG A 316 7.12 30.09 -10.21
C ARG A 316 6.17 30.70 -11.25
N PRO A 317 6.00 32.03 -11.32
CA PRO A 317 5.15 32.67 -12.32
C PRO A 317 5.73 32.48 -13.72
N GLY A 318 4.97 31.85 -14.64
CA GLY A 318 5.31 31.74 -16.06
C GLY A 318 5.34 30.32 -16.67
N ALA A 319 4.80 29.30 -15.98
CA ALA A 319 4.54 27.98 -16.58
C ALA A 319 3.12 27.87 -17.11
#